data_AF-A0A7X0U8E1-F1
#
_entry.id   AF-A0A7X0U8E1-F1
#
_cell.length_a   1.000
_cell.length_b   1.000
_cell.length_c   1.000
_cell.angle_alpha   90.00
_cell.angle_beta   90.00
_cell.angle_gamma   90.00
#
_symmetry.space_group_name_H-M   'P 1'
#
loop_
_entity.id
_entity.type
_entity.pdbx_description
1 polymer ?
#
loop_
_entity_poly.entity_id
_entity_poly.type
_entity_poly.pdbx_seq_one_letter_code
_entity_poly.pdbx_strand_id
1 'polypeptide(L)'
;MTPDPTHPPPGTDFPFYSGQPVALGARQWSIVLLVAMAAYGALHVPAVAAMRVSGGWAALVPALAFPALPLLALRAVAGPQWQQLFRRMGWRDVRLAVGLVLLNIVVTVAVALVVSKFFGAVPNPVVKALAAMGTAEKIVFIACTIPHLIGEEILTVLPFLALLTWLAGPLGWPRRRAIVGAWGVSALLFGALHLPTYGWNIAQSLVVISVSRMVLWIAYLRTRNLSVASLAHIANDWLLLGVAFLLGALIS
;
A
#
# COMPACT_ATOMS: atom_id res chain seq x y z
N MET A 1 -18.75 16.00 -32.84
CA MET A 1 -17.75 16.39 -31.82
C MET A 1 -16.91 15.15 -31.54
N THR A 2 -15.80 14.99 -32.23
CA THR A 2 -14.83 13.91 -31.96
C THR A 2 -14.17 14.21 -30.60
N PRO A 3 -14.10 13.26 -29.66
CA PRO A 3 -13.38 13.46 -28.41
C PRO A 3 -11.92 13.83 -28.72
N ASP A 4 -11.41 14.86 -28.07
CA ASP A 4 -9.97 15.17 -28.12
C ASP A 4 -9.19 13.96 -27.57
N PRO A 5 -8.35 13.29 -28.38
CA PRO A 5 -7.61 12.10 -27.95
C PRO A 5 -6.58 12.40 -26.84
N THR A 6 -6.31 13.67 -26.53
CA THR A 6 -5.39 14.07 -25.46
C THR A 6 -6.02 14.04 -24.07
N HIS A 7 -7.35 14.05 -23.97
CA HIS A 7 -8.07 14.08 -22.71
C HIS A 7 -9.03 12.87 -22.58
N PRO A 8 -8.67 11.84 -21.79
CA PRO A 8 -9.56 10.72 -21.54
C PRO A 8 -10.85 11.21 -20.86
N PRO A 9 -12.01 10.54 -21.08
CA PRO A 9 -13.29 10.98 -20.53
C PRO A 9 -13.21 11.20 -19.01
N PRO A 10 -13.89 12.21 -18.45
CA PRO A 10 -13.93 12.45 -17.02
C PRO A 10 -14.24 11.15 -16.25
N GLY A 11 -13.39 10.80 -15.28
CA GLY A 11 -13.54 9.59 -14.46
C GLY A 11 -12.86 8.32 -14.98
N THR A 12 -12.21 8.34 -16.16
CA THR A 12 -11.48 7.17 -16.69
C THR A 12 -10.00 7.12 -16.30
N ASP A 13 -9.43 8.25 -15.89
CA ASP A 13 -8.01 8.37 -15.52
C ASP A 13 -7.76 8.38 -13.99
N PHE A 14 -6.49 8.39 -13.58
CA PHE A 14 -6.04 8.64 -12.22
C PHE A 14 -6.52 10.04 -11.77
N PRO A 15 -7.04 10.17 -10.54
CA PRO A 15 -7.52 11.46 -10.06
C PRO A 15 -6.36 12.42 -9.73
N PHE A 16 -6.68 13.71 -9.70
CA PHE A 16 -5.88 14.85 -9.29
C PHE A 16 -4.67 15.23 -10.16
N TYR A 17 -4.03 14.26 -10.82
CA TYR A 17 -2.73 14.51 -11.48
C TYR A 17 -2.81 15.43 -12.72
N SER A 18 -3.92 15.38 -13.46
CA SER A 18 -4.16 16.19 -14.66
C SER A 18 -5.22 17.28 -14.43
N GLY A 19 -5.35 17.75 -13.19
CA GLY A 19 -6.34 18.77 -12.84
C GLY A 19 -7.79 18.27 -12.70
N GLN A 20 -8.04 16.96 -12.86
CA GLN A 20 -9.37 16.36 -12.80
C GLN A 20 -9.48 15.39 -11.61
N PRO A 21 -10.53 15.47 -10.78
CA PRO A 21 -11.63 16.45 -10.83
C PRO A 21 -11.26 17.82 -10.25
N VAL A 22 -10.13 17.91 -9.54
CA VAL A 22 -9.58 19.15 -8.99
C VAL A 22 -8.06 19.10 -9.11
N ALA A 23 -7.45 20.23 -9.43
CA ALA A 23 -6.00 20.36 -9.46
C ALA A 23 -5.45 20.51 -8.04
N LEU A 24 -4.47 19.68 -7.70
CA LEU A 24 -3.70 19.81 -6.45
C LEU A 24 -2.30 20.34 -6.79
N GLY A 25 -1.98 21.52 -6.28
CA GLY A 25 -0.67 22.13 -6.41
C GLY A 25 0.38 21.53 -5.48
N ALA A 26 1.65 21.91 -5.68
CA ALA A 26 2.78 21.38 -4.91
C ALA A 26 2.59 21.52 -3.39
N ARG A 27 2.13 22.68 -2.91
CA ARG A 27 1.86 22.90 -1.47
C ARG A 27 0.81 21.94 -0.91
N GLN A 28 -0.27 21.69 -1.65
CA GLN A 28 -1.34 20.78 -1.23
C GLN A 28 -0.82 19.34 -1.17
N TRP A 29 -0.06 18.90 -2.18
CA TRP A 29 0.59 17.60 -2.15
C TRP A 29 1.58 17.48 -0.99
N SER A 30 2.41 18.49 -0.75
CA SER A 30 3.34 18.47 0.40
C SER A 30 2.61 18.30 1.72
N ILE A 31 1.48 18.98 1.95
CA ILE A 31 0.67 18.81 3.16
C ILE A 31 0.20 17.35 3.28
N VAL A 32 -0.39 16.81 2.21
CA VAL A 32 -0.92 15.44 2.19
C VAL A 32 0.19 14.41 2.47
N LEU A 33 1.34 14.55 1.82
CA LEU A 33 2.47 13.64 2.00
C LEU A 33 3.10 13.76 3.39
N LEU A 34 3.23 14.97 3.94
CA LEU A 34 3.73 15.18 5.30
C LEU A 34 2.80 14.53 6.34
N VAL A 35 1.49 14.66 6.19
CA VAL A 35 0.53 13.99 7.08
C VAL A 35 0.60 12.48 6.93
N ALA A 36 0.74 11.95 5.71
CA ALA A 36 0.90 10.51 5.48
C ALA A 36 2.18 9.97 6.14
N MET A 37 3.31 10.68 5.99
CA MET A 37 4.58 10.33 6.63
C MET A 37 4.51 10.45 8.15
N ALA A 38 3.85 11.49 8.68
CA ALA A 38 3.67 11.66 10.11
C ALA A 38 2.78 10.56 10.71
N ALA A 39 1.69 10.19 10.02
CA ALA A 39 0.80 9.10 10.44
C ALA A 39 1.54 7.74 10.46
N TYR A 40 2.37 7.48 9.46
CA TYR A 40 3.24 6.28 9.45
C TYR A 40 4.29 6.34 10.57
N GLY A 41 5.01 7.46 10.70
CA GLY A 41 6.04 7.66 11.73
C GLY A 41 5.48 7.52 13.14
N ALA A 42 4.25 7.96 13.39
CA ALA A 42 3.57 7.80 14.67
C ALA A 42 3.45 6.33 15.11
N LEU A 43 3.37 5.38 14.18
CA LEU A 43 3.30 3.94 14.49
C LEU A 43 4.56 3.40 15.18
N HIS A 44 5.67 4.13 15.09
CA HIS A 44 6.96 3.81 15.69
C HIS A 44 7.20 4.54 17.02
N VAL A 45 6.33 5.49 17.40
CA VAL A 45 6.39 6.10 18.74
C VAL A 45 6.15 5.02 19.79
N PRO A 46 6.99 4.85 20.83
CA PRO A 46 6.92 3.70 21.74
C PRO A 46 5.53 3.45 22.34
N ALA A 47 4.83 4.50 22.77
CA ALA A 47 3.48 4.39 23.30
C ALA A 47 2.47 3.86 22.26
N VAL A 48 2.60 4.30 21.00
CA VAL A 48 1.73 3.85 19.90
C VAL A 48 2.09 2.43 19.48
N ALA A 49 3.37 2.11 19.38
CA ALA A 49 3.85 0.76 19.10
C ALA A 49 3.34 -0.25 20.15
N ALA A 50 3.35 0.13 21.43
CA ALA A 50 2.79 -0.69 22.51
C ALA A 50 1.27 -0.89 22.34
N MET A 51 0.52 0.15 21.99
CA MET A 51 -0.92 0.01 21.68
C MET A 51 -1.17 -0.97 20.53
N ARG A 52 -0.38 -0.93 19.45
CA ARG A 52 -0.54 -1.81 18.28
C ARG A 52 -0.41 -3.30 18.61
N VAL A 53 0.44 -3.65 19.58
CA VAL A 53 0.70 -5.04 19.96
C VAL A 53 -0.02 -5.48 21.24
N SER A 54 -0.86 -4.63 21.82
CA SER A 54 -1.55 -4.87 23.09
C SER A 54 -2.56 -6.03 23.08
N GLY A 55 -2.91 -6.58 21.90
CA GLY A 55 -3.89 -7.67 21.76
C GLY A 55 -5.35 -7.28 22.06
N GLY A 56 -5.60 -6.06 22.54
CA GLY A 56 -6.91 -5.54 22.89
C GLY A 56 -7.40 -4.40 21.99
N TRP A 57 -8.55 -3.82 22.34
CA TRP A 57 -9.20 -2.75 21.57
C TRP A 57 -8.36 -1.48 21.41
N ALA A 58 -7.36 -1.27 22.26
CA ALA A 58 -6.40 -0.17 22.11
C ALA A 58 -5.61 -0.25 20.79
N ALA A 59 -5.41 -1.44 20.22
CA ALA A 59 -4.77 -1.62 18.92
C ALA A 59 -5.56 -1.01 17.76
N LEU A 60 -6.88 -0.82 17.92
CA LEU A 60 -7.74 -0.25 16.90
C LEU A 60 -7.45 1.25 16.66
N VAL A 61 -7.01 1.97 17.70
CA VAL A 61 -6.72 3.41 17.62
C VAL A 61 -5.65 3.71 16.57
N PRO A 62 -4.42 3.18 16.65
CA PRO A 62 -3.42 3.40 15.61
C PRO A 62 -3.82 2.77 14.27
N ALA A 63 -4.52 1.64 14.28
CA ALA A 63 -4.94 0.94 13.06
C ALA A 63 -5.92 1.78 12.22
N LEU A 64 -6.82 2.53 12.86
CA LEU A 64 -7.76 3.45 12.20
C LEU A 64 -7.14 4.84 11.93
N ALA A 65 -6.31 5.35 12.84
CA ALA A 65 -5.68 6.66 12.69
C ALA A 65 -4.75 6.70 11.46
N PHE A 66 -4.00 5.64 11.22
CA PHE A 66 -3.04 5.54 10.12
C PHE A 66 -3.66 5.80 8.73
N PRO A 67 -4.76 5.14 8.31
CA PRO A 67 -5.46 5.49 7.07
C PRO A 67 -6.28 6.79 7.18
N ALA A 68 -6.87 7.09 8.34
CA ALA A 68 -7.80 8.21 8.45
C ALA A 68 -7.12 9.58 8.30
N LEU A 69 -5.97 9.78 8.95
CA LEU A 69 -5.24 11.06 8.93
C LEU A 69 -4.86 11.52 7.51
N PRO A 70 -4.20 10.71 6.65
CA PRO A 70 -3.89 11.11 5.29
C PRO A 70 -5.14 11.32 4.41
N LEU A 71 -6.23 10.56 4.62
CA LEU A 71 -7.49 10.79 3.92
C LEU A 71 -8.17 12.10 4.35
N LEU A 72 -8.10 12.45 5.64
CA LEU A 72 -8.60 13.74 6.14
C LEU A 72 -7.77 14.90 5.59
N ALA A 73 -6.45 14.75 5.49
CA ALA A 73 -5.59 15.74 4.83
C ALA A 73 -5.93 15.90 3.35
N LEU A 74 -6.15 14.79 2.63
CA LEU A 74 -6.60 14.84 1.23
C LEU A 74 -7.96 15.51 1.11
N ARG A 75 -8.92 15.17 1.98
CA ARG A 75 -10.25 15.81 2.02
C ARG A 75 -10.14 17.31 2.29
N ALA A 76 -9.23 17.74 3.15
CA ALA A 76 -9.04 19.16 3.46
C ALA A 76 -8.56 19.96 2.24
N VAL A 77 -7.75 19.37 1.35
CA VAL A 77 -7.23 20.06 0.16
C VAL A 77 -8.02 19.82 -1.13
N ALA A 78 -8.71 18.67 -1.25
CA ALA A 78 -9.47 18.28 -2.45
C ALA A 78 -10.99 18.38 -2.26
N GLY A 79 -11.47 18.76 -1.07
CA GLY A 79 -12.89 18.79 -0.74
C GLY A 79 -13.51 17.39 -0.87
N PRO A 80 -14.78 17.25 -1.31
CA PRO A 80 -15.45 15.95 -1.44
C PRO A 80 -14.80 15.02 -2.49
N GLN A 81 -13.92 15.55 -3.35
CA GLN A 81 -13.31 14.79 -4.44
C GLN A 81 -12.31 13.73 -3.99
N TRP A 82 -11.89 13.71 -2.71
CA TRP A 82 -11.08 12.62 -2.14
C TRP A 82 -11.70 11.23 -2.39
N GLN A 83 -13.03 11.16 -2.47
CA GLN A 83 -13.79 9.93 -2.73
C GLN A 83 -13.50 9.32 -4.10
N GLN A 84 -12.90 10.05 -5.04
CA GLN A 84 -12.49 9.50 -6.35
C GLN A 84 -11.47 8.37 -6.25
N LEU A 85 -10.78 8.24 -5.10
CA LEU A 85 -9.94 7.08 -4.80
C LEU A 85 -10.76 5.79 -4.61
N PHE A 86 -12.04 5.90 -4.26
CA PHE A 86 -12.93 4.80 -3.94
C PHE A 86 -14.02 4.70 -5.01
N ARG A 87 -13.84 3.77 -5.94
CA ARG A 87 -14.80 3.50 -7.01
C ARG A 87 -15.66 2.29 -6.64
N ARG A 88 -16.79 2.12 -7.33
CA ARG A 88 -17.60 0.91 -7.17
C ARG A 88 -16.78 -0.31 -7.62
N MET A 89 -16.68 -1.30 -6.75
CA MET A 89 -16.01 -2.56 -7.03
C MET A 89 -17.00 -3.56 -7.63
N GLY A 90 -16.68 -4.09 -8.80
CA GLY A 90 -17.45 -5.15 -9.45
C GLY A 90 -16.76 -6.52 -9.36
N TRP A 91 -17.46 -7.57 -9.77
CA TRP A 91 -16.91 -8.93 -9.78
C TRP A 91 -15.62 -9.08 -10.63
N ARG A 92 -15.50 -8.30 -11.72
CA ARG A 92 -14.27 -8.27 -12.53
C ARG A 92 -13.06 -7.79 -11.74
N ASP A 93 -13.26 -6.84 -10.83
CA ASP A 93 -12.20 -6.30 -9.98
C ASP A 93 -11.78 -7.31 -8.91
N VAL A 94 -12.74 -8.05 -8.34
CA VAL A 94 -12.44 -9.14 -7.40
C VAL A 94 -11.62 -10.25 -8.07
N ARG A 95 -12.01 -10.67 -9.28
CA ARG A 95 -11.23 -11.67 -10.05
C ARG A 95 -9.83 -11.16 -10.39
N LEU A 96 -9.69 -9.88 -10.73
CA LEU A 96 -8.38 -9.26 -10.93
C LEU A 96 -7.54 -9.29 -9.65
N ALA A 97 -8.11 -8.91 -8.51
CA ALA A 97 -7.42 -8.93 -7.22
C ALA A 97 -6.93 -10.35 -6.88
N VAL A 98 -7.80 -11.36 -6.99
CA VAL A 98 -7.44 -12.77 -6.74
C VAL A 98 -6.33 -13.24 -7.70
N GLY A 99 -6.45 -12.94 -8.99
CA GLY A 99 -5.42 -13.30 -9.96
C GLY A 99 -4.05 -12.66 -9.66
N LEU A 100 -4.06 -11.40 -9.21
CA LEU A 100 -2.84 -10.69 -8.81
C LEU A 100 -2.25 -11.23 -7.51
N VAL A 101 -3.05 -11.68 -6.55
CA VAL A 101 -2.56 -12.36 -5.34
C VAL A 101 -1.79 -13.62 -5.71
N LEU A 102 -2.38 -14.49 -6.54
CA LEU A 102 -1.73 -15.73 -6.95
C LEU A 102 -0.44 -15.47 -7.74
N LEU A 103 -0.48 -14.52 -8.67
CA LEU A 103 0.71 -14.08 -9.41
C LEU A 103 1.79 -13.54 -8.46
N ASN A 104 1.38 -12.70 -7.50
CA ASN A 104 2.30 -12.09 -6.56
C ASN A 104 2.99 -13.14 -5.68
N ILE A 105 2.28 -14.16 -5.23
CA ILE A 105 2.90 -15.26 -4.45
C ILE A 105 4.00 -15.94 -5.28
N VAL A 106 3.72 -16.30 -6.53
CA VAL A 106 4.73 -16.94 -7.40
C VAL A 106 5.94 -16.03 -7.60
N VAL A 107 5.71 -14.76 -7.93
CA VAL A 107 6.79 -13.79 -8.17
C VAL A 107 7.60 -13.54 -6.90
N THR A 108 6.94 -13.30 -5.77
CA THR A 108 7.61 -12.99 -4.50
C THR A 108 8.38 -14.17 -3.94
N VAL A 109 7.86 -15.39 -4.02
CA VAL A 109 8.60 -16.60 -3.64
C VAL A 109 9.83 -16.78 -4.53
N ALA A 110 9.70 -16.64 -5.85
CA ALA A 110 10.84 -16.76 -6.76
C ALA A 110 11.92 -15.72 -6.46
N VAL A 111 11.55 -14.45 -6.29
CA VAL A 111 12.49 -13.37 -5.96
C VAL A 111 13.07 -13.56 -4.56
N ALA A 112 12.27 -13.97 -3.58
CA ALA A 112 12.74 -14.23 -2.22
C ALA A 112 13.73 -15.38 -2.16
N LEU A 113 13.55 -16.46 -2.95
CA LEU A 113 14.52 -17.56 -3.02
C LEU A 113 15.86 -17.09 -3.58
N VAL A 114 15.85 -16.28 -4.64
CA VAL A 114 17.07 -15.70 -5.21
C VAL A 114 17.74 -14.78 -4.20
N VAL A 115 17.00 -13.84 -3.60
CA VAL A 115 17.55 -12.90 -2.61
C VAL A 115 18.08 -13.65 -1.39
N SER A 116 17.35 -14.62 -0.86
CA SER A 116 17.77 -15.41 0.30
C SER A 116 19.07 -16.16 0.04
N LYS A 117 19.25 -16.70 -1.18
CA LYS A 117 20.46 -17.42 -1.58
C LYS A 117 21.71 -16.53 -1.56
N PHE A 118 21.58 -15.25 -1.95
CA PHE A 118 22.74 -14.35 -2.12
C PHE A 118 22.93 -13.33 -0.98
N PHE A 119 21.86 -12.95 -0.29
CA PHE A 119 21.85 -11.87 0.70
C PHE A 119 21.23 -12.29 2.05
N GLY A 120 20.80 -13.55 2.18
CA GLY A 120 20.04 -14.02 3.33
C GLY A 120 18.63 -13.43 3.40
N ALA A 121 17.84 -13.91 4.36
CA ALA A 121 16.52 -13.40 4.65
C ALA A 121 16.28 -13.32 6.15
N VAL A 122 15.64 -12.25 6.57
CA VAL A 122 15.18 -12.04 7.94
C VAL A 122 13.72 -12.51 8.02
N PRO A 123 13.37 -13.45 8.92
CA PRO A 123 11.99 -13.88 9.11
C PRO A 123 11.09 -12.71 9.48
N ASN A 124 9.85 -12.72 8.99
CA ASN A 124 8.89 -11.68 9.35
C ASN A 124 8.57 -11.77 10.85
N PRO A 125 8.80 -10.71 11.65
CA PRO A 125 8.57 -10.73 13.10
C PRO A 125 7.11 -10.99 13.48
N VAL A 126 6.15 -10.68 12.60
CA VAL A 126 4.72 -10.95 12.81
C VAL A 126 4.43 -12.45 12.93
N VAL A 127 5.15 -13.32 12.20
CA VAL A 127 4.93 -14.77 12.27
C VAL A 127 5.27 -15.29 13.67
N LYS A 128 6.39 -14.84 14.24
CA LYS A 128 6.79 -15.18 15.61
C LYS A 128 5.83 -14.61 16.64
N ALA A 129 5.39 -13.36 16.46
CA ALA A 129 4.43 -12.72 17.36
C ALA A 129 3.09 -13.45 17.38
N LEU A 130 2.56 -13.82 16.21
CA LEU A 130 1.32 -14.60 16.09
C LEU A 130 1.45 -15.96 16.75
N ALA A 131 2.58 -16.66 16.62
CA ALA A 131 2.77 -17.95 17.29
C ALA A 131 2.64 -17.86 18.82
N ALA A 132 3.03 -16.72 19.42
CA ALA A 132 2.97 -16.48 20.86
C ALA A 132 1.61 -15.99 21.38
N MET A 133 0.69 -15.56 20.50
CA MET A 133 -0.61 -14.98 20.87
C MET A 133 -1.68 -16.05 21.16
N GLY A 134 -2.58 -15.74 22.09
CA GLY A 134 -3.82 -16.49 22.29
C GLY A 134 -4.80 -16.33 21.11
N THR A 135 -5.83 -17.18 21.02
CA THR A 135 -6.80 -17.15 19.92
C THR A 135 -7.55 -15.83 19.82
N ALA A 136 -8.00 -15.27 20.95
CA ALA A 136 -8.71 -13.99 20.97
C ALA A 136 -7.82 -12.82 20.51
N GLU A 137 -6.57 -12.79 20.96
CA GLU A 137 -5.58 -11.77 20.56
C GLU A 137 -5.27 -11.85 19.06
N LYS A 138 -5.14 -13.06 18.51
CA LYS A 138 -4.97 -13.29 17.06
C LYS A 138 -6.13 -12.71 16.27
N ILE A 139 -7.37 -12.92 16.71
CA ILE A 139 -8.56 -12.39 16.03
C ILE A 139 -8.52 -10.86 16.02
N VAL A 140 -8.22 -10.23 17.16
CA VAL A 140 -8.12 -8.76 17.26
C VAL A 140 -6.97 -8.24 16.39
N PHE A 141 -5.81 -8.89 16.43
CA PHE A 141 -4.65 -8.53 15.60
C PHE A 141 -5.00 -8.57 14.12
N ILE A 142 -5.53 -9.69 13.62
CA ILE A 142 -5.92 -9.87 12.22
C ILE A 142 -6.99 -8.85 11.82
N ALA A 143 -7.99 -8.60 12.66
CA ALA A 143 -8.99 -7.56 12.39
C ALA A 143 -8.36 -6.16 12.28
N CYS A 144 -7.40 -5.82 13.13
CA CYS A 144 -6.68 -4.55 13.08
C CYS A 144 -5.76 -4.42 11.85
N THR A 145 -5.33 -5.54 11.24
CA THR A 145 -4.56 -5.47 9.98
C THR A 145 -5.37 -4.91 8.82
N ILE A 146 -6.71 -5.03 8.80
CA ILE A 146 -7.54 -4.52 7.69
C ILE A 146 -7.35 -3.00 7.51
N PRO A 147 -7.69 -2.14 8.49
CA PRO A 147 -7.49 -0.70 8.32
C PRO A 147 -6.00 -0.33 8.24
N HIS A 148 -5.12 -1.10 8.87
CA HIS A 148 -3.67 -0.88 8.75
C HIS A 148 -3.17 -1.03 7.31
N LEU A 149 -3.54 -2.12 6.62
CA LEU A 149 -3.15 -2.39 5.24
C LEU A 149 -3.83 -1.42 4.25
N ILE A 150 -5.03 -0.93 4.57
CA ILE A 150 -5.63 0.21 3.84
C ILE A 150 -4.74 1.45 3.99
N GLY A 151 -4.22 1.70 5.19
CA GLY A 151 -3.26 2.78 5.46
C GLY A 151 -1.99 2.65 4.61
N GLU A 152 -1.46 1.43 4.46
CA GLU A 152 -0.31 1.17 3.58
C GLU A 152 -0.63 1.44 2.10
N GLU A 153 -1.82 1.08 1.62
CA GLU A 153 -2.24 1.43 0.26
C GLU A 153 -2.37 2.95 0.08
N ILE A 154 -2.88 3.67 1.08
CA ILE A 154 -2.93 5.14 1.04
C ILE A 154 -1.50 5.72 1.03
N LEU A 155 -0.62 5.17 1.85
CA LEU A 155 0.78 5.57 1.96
C LEU A 155 1.58 5.34 0.67
N THR A 156 1.10 4.46 -0.22
CA THR A 156 1.70 4.26 -1.54
C THR A 156 1.01 5.10 -2.61
N VAL A 157 -0.33 5.16 -2.60
CA VAL A 157 -1.13 5.80 -3.66
C VAL A 157 -0.95 7.30 -3.65
N LEU A 158 -0.88 7.93 -2.47
CA LEU A 158 -0.71 9.38 -2.38
C LEU A 158 0.66 9.85 -2.92
N PRO A 159 1.80 9.24 -2.55
CA PRO A 159 3.07 9.52 -3.22
C PRO A 159 3.03 9.28 -4.73
N PHE A 160 2.37 8.22 -5.20
CA PHE A 160 2.27 8.00 -6.65
C PHE A 160 1.49 9.08 -7.37
N LEU A 161 0.36 9.52 -6.83
CA LEU A 161 -0.42 10.60 -7.45
C LEU A 161 0.34 11.92 -7.41
N ALA A 162 1.05 12.22 -6.31
CA ALA A 162 1.91 13.40 -6.21
C ALA A 162 3.05 13.36 -7.24
N LEU A 163 3.76 12.24 -7.33
CA LEU A 163 4.83 12.02 -8.30
C LEU A 163 4.31 12.08 -9.73
N LEU A 164 3.16 11.45 -10.01
CA LEU A 164 2.53 11.50 -11.33
C LEU A 164 2.14 12.93 -11.71
N THR A 165 1.61 13.72 -10.76
CA THR A 165 1.30 15.15 -10.95
C THR A 165 2.56 15.93 -11.32
N TRP A 166 3.65 15.71 -10.60
CA TRP A 166 4.91 16.41 -10.81
C TRP A 166 5.62 16.01 -12.11
N LEU A 167 5.70 14.70 -12.39
CA LEU A 167 6.32 14.15 -13.59
C LEU A 167 5.56 14.55 -14.85
N ALA A 168 4.22 14.40 -14.86
CA ALA A 168 3.40 14.70 -16.05
C ALA A 168 3.12 16.20 -16.23
N GLY A 169 3.14 16.99 -15.15
CA GLY A 169 2.93 18.44 -15.18
C GLY A 169 4.24 19.20 -15.37
N PRO A 170 4.86 19.74 -14.29
CA PRO A 170 6.07 20.57 -14.38
C PRO A 170 7.24 19.98 -15.17
N LEU A 171 7.48 18.67 -15.08
CA LEU A 171 8.57 18.02 -15.82
C LEU A 171 8.20 17.62 -17.25
N GLY A 172 6.93 17.72 -17.63
CA GLY A 172 6.45 17.44 -18.99
C GLY A 172 6.69 16.01 -19.48
N TRP A 173 6.83 15.03 -18.58
CA TRP A 173 7.05 13.64 -18.99
C TRP A 173 5.81 13.11 -19.72
N PRO A 174 6.00 12.35 -20.82
CA PRO A 174 4.90 11.64 -21.46
C PRO A 174 4.19 10.73 -20.45
N ARG A 175 2.85 10.75 -20.46
CA ARG A 175 1.99 10.03 -19.51
C ARG A 175 2.47 8.62 -19.14
N ARG A 176 2.79 7.78 -20.13
CA ARG A 176 3.27 6.41 -19.89
C ARG A 176 4.56 6.38 -19.08
N ARG A 177 5.51 7.26 -19.39
CA ARG A 177 6.78 7.37 -18.65
C ARG A 177 6.54 7.90 -17.23
N ALA A 178 5.66 8.89 -17.06
CA ALA A 178 5.30 9.42 -15.76
C ALA A 178 4.65 8.36 -14.85
N ILE A 179 3.73 7.54 -15.39
CA ILE A 179 3.10 6.43 -14.67
C ILE A 179 4.15 5.40 -14.24
N VAL A 180 5.02 4.95 -15.16
CA VAL A 180 6.05 3.94 -14.85
C VAL A 180 7.05 4.47 -13.82
N GLY A 181 7.48 5.73 -13.95
CA GLY A 181 8.37 6.38 -13.01
C GLY A 181 7.76 6.50 -11.61
N ALA A 182 6.54 7.05 -11.51
CA ALA A 182 5.83 7.16 -10.25
C ALA A 182 5.56 5.79 -9.62
N TRP A 183 5.24 4.77 -10.44
CA TRP A 183 5.03 3.41 -9.97
C TRP A 183 6.28 2.80 -9.34
N GLY A 184 7.41 2.87 -10.05
CA GLY A 184 8.68 2.36 -9.55
C GLY A 184 9.15 3.08 -8.29
N VAL A 185 9.12 4.41 -8.29
CA VAL A 185 9.55 5.22 -7.13
C VAL A 185 8.67 4.95 -5.91
N SER A 186 7.33 4.91 -6.05
CA SER A 186 6.46 4.62 -4.91
C SER A 186 6.64 3.20 -4.37
N ALA A 187 6.94 2.21 -5.22
CA ALA A 187 7.25 0.85 -4.76
C ALA A 187 8.59 0.76 -4.02
N LEU A 188 9.60 1.52 -4.46
CA LEU A 188 10.88 1.64 -3.77
C LEU A 188 10.74 2.36 -2.42
N LEU A 189 9.96 3.44 -2.36
CA LEU A 189 9.64 4.12 -1.10
C LEU A 189 8.96 3.16 -0.13
N PHE A 190 7.98 2.39 -0.60
CA PHE A 190 7.31 1.38 0.22
C PHE A 190 8.29 0.32 0.76
N GLY A 191 9.17 -0.19 -0.09
CA GLY A 191 10.23 -1.11 0.32
C GLY A 191 11.18 -0.50 1.34
N ALA A 192 11.59 0.76 1.15
CA ALA A 192 12.45 1.48 2.08
C ALA A 192 11.83 1.63 3.47
N LEU A 193 10.52 1.88 3.56
CA LEU A 193 9.79 1.93 4.83
C LEU A 193 9.85 0.59 5.59
N HIS A 194 10.10 -0.53 4.91
CA HIS A 194 10.24 -1.84 5.52
C HIS A 194 11.65 -2.17 6.02
N LEU A 195 12.65 -1.31 5.79
CA LEU A 195 14.02 -1.54 6.27
C LEU A 195 14.09 -1.84 7.78
N PRO A 196 13.44 -1.09 8.69
CA PRO A 196 13.50 -1.38 10.12
C PRO A 196 12.92 -2.76 10.49
N THR A 197 11.89 -3.19 9.77
CA THR A 197 11.22 -4.49 10.00
C THR A 197 12.14 -5.68 9.68
N TYR A 198 12.99 -5.53 8.66
CA TYR A 198 13.89 -6.59 8.19
C TYR A 198 15.35 -6.34 8.57
N GLY A 199 15.58 -5.67 9.70
CA GLY A 199 16.93 -5.47 10.23
C GLY A 199 17.87 -4.74 9.26
N TRP A 200 17.32 -3.83 8.46
CA TRP A 200 18.02 -3.11 7.39
C TRP A 200 18.59 -3.99 6.27
N ASN A 201 18.02 -5.18 6.04
CA ASN A 201 18.33 -5.97 4.85
C ASN A 201 17.82 -5.26 3.58
N ILE A 202 18.73 -4.53 2.92
CA ILE A 202 18.44 -3.71 1.75
C ILE A 202 17.89 -4.56 0.59
N ALA A 203 18.45 -5.75 0.36
CA ALA A 203 18.01 -6.62 -0.74
C ALA A 203 16.58 -7.13 -0.49
N GLN A 204 16.28 -7.58 0.72
CA GLN A 204 14.93 -8.02 1.08
C GLN A 204 13.92 -6.87 0.95
N SER A 205 14.24 -5.69 1.48
CA SER A 205 13.33 -4.54 1.49
C SER A 205 13.17 -3.86 0.13
N LEU A 206 14.25 -3.54 -0.58
CA LEU A 206 14.18 -2.81 -1.86
C LEU A 206 13.98 -3.71 -3.08
N VAL A 207 14.17 -5.03 -2.95
CA VAL A 207 13.91 -5.98 -4.05
C VAL A 207 12.67 -6.79 -3.76
N VAL A 208 12.64 -7.62 -2.72
CA VAL A 208 11.51 -8.53 -2.47
C VAL A 208 10.22 -7.75 -2.18
N ILE A 209 10.26 -6.81 -1.22
CA ILE A 209 9.07 -6.03 -0.84
C ILE A 209 8.65 -5.07 -1.96
N SER A 210 9.58 -4.37 -2.60
CA SER A 210 9.25 -3.48 -3.71
C SER A 210 8.68 -4.22 -4.92
N VAL A 211 9.22 -5.38 -5.30
CA VAL A 211 8.65 -6.20 -6.40
C VAL A 211 7.26 -6.70 -6.04
N SER A 212 7.06 -7.19 -4.80
CA SER A 212 5.73 -7.58 -4.30
C SER A 212 4.73 -6.42 -4.47
N ARG A 213 5.13 -5.23 -4.01
CA ARG A 213 4.32 -4.03 -4.13
C ARG A 213 4.02 -3.71 -5.58
N MET A 214 5.00 -3.78 -6.47
CA MET A 214 4.78 -3.51 -7.89
C MET A 214 3.68 -4.41 -8.48
N VAL A 215 3.74 -5.72 -8.25
CA VAL A 215 2.77 -6.68 -8.80
C VAL A 215 1.37 -6.43 -8.26
N LEU A 216 1.20 -6.34 -6.93
CA LEU A 216 -0.13 -6.12 -6.35
C LEU A 216 -0.74 -4.79 -6.78
N TRP A 217 0.10 -3.76 -6.96
CA TRP A 217 -0.37 -2.44 -7.36
C TRP A 217 -0.87 -2.33 -8.79
N ILE A 218 -0.66 -3.38 -9.61
CA ILE A 218 -1.35 -3.52 -10.89
C ILE A 218 -2.88 -3.42 -10.67
N ALA A 219 -3.40 -3.86 -9.52
CA ALA A 219 -4.81 -3.69 -9.16
C ALA A 219 -5.23 -2.20 -9.22
N TYR A 220 -4.45 -1.32 -8.60
CA TYR A 220 -4.69 0.13 -8.64
C TYR A 220 -4.45 0.70 -10.04
N LEU A 221 -3.35 0.32 -10.70
CA LEU A 221 -3.01 0.80 -12.05
C LEU A 221 -4.00 0.36 -13.13
N ARG A 222 -4.86 -0.63 -12.87
CA ARG A 222 -5.91 -1.10 -13.79
C ARG A 222 -7.28 -0.52 -13.44
N THR A 223 -7.60 -0.40 -12.16
CA THR A 223 -8.96 -0.01 -11.72
C THR A 223 -9.08 1.44 -11.28
N ARG A 224 -7.96 2.09 -10.92
CA ARG A 224 -7.91 3.39 -10.22
C ARG A 224 -8.75 3.38 -8.94
N ASN A 225 -8.88 2.22 -8.32
CA ASN A 225 -9.73 2.00 -7.17
C ASN A 225 -8.88 1.50 -6.01
N LEU A 226 -8.73 2.34 -4.99
CA LEU A 226 -8.01 2.03 -3.77
C LEU A 226 -8.60 0.81 -3.07
N SER A 227 -9.93 0.64 -3.07
CA SER A 227 -10.58 -0.54 -2.47
C SER A 227 -10.14 -1.86 -3.11
N VAL A 228 -9.92 -1.88 -4.43
CA VAL A 228 -9.48 -3.09 -5.15
C VAL A 228 -8.01 -3.39 -4.84
N ALA A 229 -7.19 -2.35 -4.77
CA ALA A 229 -5.79 -2.48 -4.37
C ALA A 229 -5.66 -2.97 -2.92
N SER A 230 -6.43 -2.40 -1.99
CA SER A 230 -6.50 -2.85 -0.60
C SER A 230 -7.01 -4.28 -0.49
N LEU A 231 -8.01 -4.68 -1.27
CA LEU A 231 -8.47 -6.07 -1.29
C LEU A 231 -7.36 -7.03 -1.73
N ALA A 232 -6.67 -6.73 -2.83
CA ALA A 232 -5.56 -7.55 -3.32
C ALA A 232 -4.43 -7.63 -2.28
N HIS A 233 -4.11 -6.52 -1.64
CA HIS A 233 -3.07 -6.45 -0.61
C HIS A 233 -3.44 -7.24 0.65
N ILE A 234 -4.63 -7.03 1.21
CA ILE A 234 -5.13 -7.76 2.38
C ILE A 234 -5.17 -9.26 2.10
N ALA A 235 -5.73 -9.66 0.96
CA ALA A 235 -5.83 -11.06 0.58
C ALA A 235 -4.45 -11.72 0.41
N ASN A 236 -3.48 -11.01 -0.18
CA ASN A 236 -2.11 -11.48 -0.30
C ASN A 236 -1.47 -11.73 1.07
N ASP A 237 -1.54 -10.74 1.95
CA ASP A 237 -0.85 -10.80 3.24
C ASP A 237 -1.48 -11.83 4.18
N TRP A 238 -2.81 -11.92 4.18
CA TRP A 238 -3.51 -12.95 4.94
C TRP A 238 -3.20 -14.36 4.42
N LEU A 239 -3.09 -14.54 3.11
CA LEU A 239 -2.72 -15.83 2.54
C LEU A 239 -1.28 -16.21 2.90
N LEU A 240 -0.33 -15.29 2.77
CA LEU A 240 1.08 -15.53 3.14
C LEU A 240 1.25 -15.81 4.64
N LEU A 241 0.60 -15.01 5.50
CA LEU A 241 0.62 -15.23 6.95
C LEU A 241 -0.03 -16.57 7.33
N GLY A 242 -1.16 -16.91 6.70
CA GLY A 242 -1.84 -18.19 6.91
C GLY A 242 -0.97 -19.38 6.52
N VAL A 243 -0.32 -19.35 5.35
CA VAL A 243 0.60 -20.41 4.92
C VAL A 243 1.82 -20.50 5.85
N ALA A 244 2.43 -19.37 6.21
CA ALA A 244 3.58 -19.35 7.11
C ALA A 244 3.23 -19.93 8.49
N PHE A 245 2.05 -19.62 9.01
CA PHE A 245 1.56 -20.17 10.27
C PHE A 245 1.32 -21.68 10.20
N LEU A 246 0.66 -22.17 9.15
CA LEU A 246 0.40 -23.60 8.95
C LEU A 246 1.69 -24.41 8.79
N LEU A 247 2.65 -23.91 8.00
CA LEU A 247 3.95 -24.56 7.84
C LEU A 247 4.75 -24.56 9.15
N GLY A 248 4.72 -23.47 9.90
CA GLY A 248 5.34 -23.38 11.22
C GLY A 248 4.80 -24.45 12.18
N ALA A 249 3.49 -24.63 12.21
CA ALA A 249 2.83 -25.62 13.08
C ALA A 249 3.09 -27.09 12.67
N LEU A 250 3.44 -27.34 11.41
CA LEU A 250 3.76 -28.70 10.91
C LEU A 250 5.20 -29.14 11.22
N ILE A 251 6.09 -28.19 11.48
CA ILE A 251 7.54 -28.43 11.65
C ILE A 251 7.97 -28.25 13.12
N SER A 252 7.10 -27.69 13.97
CA SER A 252 7.27 -27.58 15.43
C SER A 252 6.70 -28.79 16.17
#